data_AF-A0A1Q1FMN3-F1
#
_entry.id   AF-A0A1Q1FMN3-F1
#
_cell.length_a   1.000
_cell.length_b   1.000
_cell.length_c   1.000
_cell.angle_alpha   90.00
_cell.angle_beta   90.00
_cell.angle_gamma   90.00
#
_symmetry.space_group_name_H-M   'P 1'
#
loop_
_entity.id
_entity.type
_entity.pdbx_description
1 polymer ?
#
loop_
_entity_poly.entity_id
_entity_poly.type
_entity_poly.pdbx_seq_one_letter_code
_entity_poly.pdbx_strand_id
1 'polypeptide(L)'
;MSGLTEHDGRSVEAIIRESVPGDADGTKLLFVMGPYRLLDPGYLYEDRTFADLPPDPLAPHDHGHVDVDPDDIETTLRKLCAELSAEPGVTAFIASDVAIPTVREVQEEGAAGPALPVIDQSVAFAAASDACAFVFTKAALTTGVGAEAGAIPEYFGLRRDDPARPPSLCRIFAEAERVESGGRTYLEPRFSSASIDEMDEAYDVPISHFADRRELLTKLIGFVEGDVFELA
;
A
#
# COMPACT_ATOMS: atom_id res chain seq x y z
N MET A 1 -22.66 -8.36 -6.31
CA MET A 1 -21.32 -8.98 -6.50
C MET A 1 -20.83 -9.45 -5.14
N SER A 2 -21.06 -10.71 -4.77
CA SER A 2 -20.81 -11.23 -3.41
C SER A 2 -19.64 -12.23 -3.34
N GLY A 3 -18.60 -12.04 -4.16
CA GLY A 3 -17.59 -13.10 -4.41
C GLY A 3 -16.28 -13.01 -3.64
N LEU A 4 -16.00 -11.92 -2.91
CA LEU A 4 -14.66 -11.63 -2.35
C LEU A 4 -14.67 -11.36 -0.84
N THR A 5 -15.81 -11.55 -0.18
CA THR A 5 -15.93 -11.38 1.28
C THR A 5 -15.64 -12.66 2.05
N GLU A 6 -15.63 -13.81 1.35
CA GLU A 6 -15.30 -15.12 1.92
C GLU A 6 -14.23 -15.82 1.07
N HIS A 7 -13.38 -16.59 1.75
CA HIS A 7 -12.40 -17.47 1.15
C HIS A 7 -12.42 -18.82 1.86
N ASP A 8 -12.62 -19.90 1.09
CA ASP A 8 -12.75 -21.28 1.61
C ASP A 8 -13.80 -21.43 2.74
N GLY A 9 -14.94 -20.75 2.58
CA GLY A 9 -16.04 -20.76 3.56
C GLY A 9 -15.77 -19.99 4.85
N ARG A 10 -14.71 -19.17 4.89
CA ARG A 10 -14.35 -18.31 6.01
C ARG A 10 -14.40 -16.85 5.58
N SER A 11 -14.77 -15.95 6.48
CA SER A 11 -14.68 -14.51 6.23
C SER A 11 -13.22 -14.11 5.97
N VAL A 12 -12.99 -13.29 4.94
CA VAL A 12 -11.66 -12.73 4.64
C VAL A 12 -11.17 -11.87 5.81
N GLU A 13 -12.07 -11.10 6.45
CA GLU A 13 -11.75 -10.31 7.64
C GLU A 13 -11.23 -11.20 8.78
N ALA A 14 -11.86 -12.35 9.01
CA ALA A 14 -11.43 -13.28 10.06
C ALA A 14 -10.04 -13.86 9.74
N ILE A 15 -9.77 -14.18 8.47
CA ILE A 15 -8.45 -14.66 8.04
C ILE A 15 -7.38 -13.57 8.27
N ILE A 16 -7.68 -12.30 7.94
CA ILE A 16 -6.76 -11.18 8.17
C ILE A 16 -6.45 -11.06 9.67
N ARG A 17 -7.47 -11.00 10.53
CA ARG A 17 -7.28 -10.84 11.98
C ARG A 17 -6.48 -11.99 12.61
N GLU A 18 -6.59 -13.20 12.09
CA GLU A 18 -5.78 -14.34 12.54
C GLU A 18 -4.34 -14.33 12.00
N SER A 19 -4.12 -13.75 10.82
CA SER A 19 -2.82 -13.77 10.15
C SER A 19 -1.90 -12.64 10.62
N VAL A 20 -2.48 -11.47 10.94
CA VAL A 20 -1.73 -10.27 11.30
C VAL A 20 -1.38 -10.30 12.79
N PRO A 21 -0.08 -10.24 13.15
CA PRO A 21 0.34 -10.31 14.55
C PRO A 21 -0.09 -9.07 15.34
N GLY A 22 -0.92 -9.25 16.38
CA GLY A 22 -1.37 -8.19 17.29
C GLY A 22 -2.69 -8.54 17.98
N ASP A 23 -3.18 -7.67 18.86
CA ASP A 23 -4.54 -7.76 19.43
C ASP A 23 -5.53 -7.20 18.40
N ALA A 24 -5.60 -7.86 17.24
CA ALA A 24 -6.39 -7.40 16.09
C ALA A 24 -7.90 -7.48 16.36
N ASP A 25 -8.33 -8.09 17.46
CA ASP A 25 -9.74 -8.16 17.82
C ASP A 25 -10.25 -6.80 18.31
N GLY A 26 -11.21 -6.25 17.57
CA GLY A 26 -11.85 -4.97 17.91
C GLY A 26 -11.09 -3.72 17.45
N THR A 27 -9.97 -3.87 16.74
CA THR A 27 -9.26 -2.76 16.08
C THR A 27 -9.81 -2.50 14.68
N LYS A 28 -9.60 -1.27 14.20
CA LYS A 28 -9.80 -0.87 12.82
C LYS A 28 -8.67 -1.42 11.95
N LEU A 29 -9.04 -1.99 10.80
CA LEU A 29 -8.08 -2.58 9.88
C LEU A 29 -7.63 -1.55 8.83
N LEU A 30 -6.32 -1.34 8.73
CA LEU A 30 -5.69 -0.50 7.71
C LEU A 30 -4.88 -1.37 6.76
N PHE A 31 -5.31 -1.48 5.50
CA PHE A 31 -4.56 -2.17 4.48
C PHE A 31 -3.57 -1.23 3.79
N VAL A 32 -2.27 -1.49 3.96
CA VAL A 32 -1.19 -0.69 3.37
C VAL A 32 -0.68 -1.40 2.10
N MET A 33 -0.83 -0.74 0.96
CA MET A 33 -0.39 -1.21 -0.35
C MET A 33 0.80 -0.37 -0.79
N GLY A 34 1.97 -0.98 -0.81
CA GLY A 34 3.21 -0.34 -1.24
C GLY A 34 3.98 -1.22 -2.21
N PRO A 35 5.04 -0.68 -2.83
CA PRO A 35 5.91 -1.50 -3.66
C PRO A 35 6.61 -2.53 -2.77
N TYR A 36 6.67 -3.79 -3.18
CA TYR A 36 7.43 -4.81 -2.45
C TYR A 36 8.89 -4.89 -2.84
N ARG A 37 9.32 -4.20 -3.90
CA ARG A 37 10.71 -4.22 -4.38
C ARG A 37 11.12 -2.95 -5.10
N LEU A 38 12.43 -2.73 -5.19
CA LEU A 38 12.98 -1.68 -6.03
C LEU A 38 12.73 -1.97 -7.52
N LEU A 39 12.64 -0.91 -8.32
CA LEU A 39 12.71 -1.07 -9.76
C LEU A 39 14.12 -1.53 -10.14
N ASP A 40 14.23 -2.70 -10.76
CA ASP A 40 15.49 -3.19 -11.34
C ASP A 40 15.44 -3.07 -12.87
N PRO A 41 16.04 -2.04 -13.49
CA PRO A 41 16.00 -1.90 -14.95
C PRO A 41 16.71 -3.05 -15.70
N GLY A 42 17.49 -3.89 -15.01
CA GLY A 42 18.08 -5.10 -15.56
C GLY A 42 17.04 -6.06 -16.15
N TYR A 43 15.80 -6.08 -15.64
CA TYR A 43 14.73 -6.91 -16.22
C TYR A 43 14.31 -6.46 -17.63
N LEU A 44 14.52 -5.18 -17.98
CA LEU A 44 14.22 -4.63 -19.32
C LEU A 44 15.46 -4.63 -20.22
N TYR A 45 16.64 -4.53 -19.61
CA TYR A 45 17.89 -4.29 -20.28
C TYR A 45 18.98 -5.21 -19.71
N GLU A 46 18.86 -6.50 -20.01
CA GLU A 46 19.74 -7.58 -19.51
C GLU A 46 21.24 -7.30 -19.77
N ASP A 47 21.56 -6.53 -20.82
CA ASP A 47 22.94 -6.17 -21.21
C ASP A 47 23.44 -4.84 -20.61
N ARG A 48 22.73 -4.25 -19.65
CA ARG A 48 23.10 -2.96 -19.06
C ARG A 48 23.19 -3.04 -17.54
N THR A 49 24.24 -2.45 -17.00
CA THR A 49 24.38 -2.23 -15.56
C THR A 49 23.82 -0.86 -15.18
N PHE A 50 23.02 -0.83 -14.13
CA PHE A 50 22.42 0.40 -13.58
C PHE A 50 22.96 0.59 -12.17
N ALA A 51 24.12 1.26 -12.06
CA ALA A 51 24.81 1.45 -10.79
C ALA A 51 24.19 2.57 -9.92
N ASP A 52 23.40 3.46 -10.52
CA ASP A 52 22.95 4.72 -9.91
C ASP A 52 21.42 4.87 -9.92
N LEU A 53 20.70 3.91 -9.32
CA LEU A 53 19.27 4.10 -9.08
C LEU A 53 19.06 5.24 -8.05
N PRO A 54 18.04 6.09 -8.22
CA PRO A 54 17.73 7.10 -7.23
C PRO A 54 17.45 6.44 -5.87
N PRO A 55 17.83 7.08 -4.75
CA PRO A 55 17.51 6.57 -3.42
C PRO A 55 15.99 6.48 -3.23
N ASP A 56 15.56 5.46 -2.50
CA ASP A 56 14.15 5.23 -2.15
C ASP A 56 13.92 5.41 -0.64
N PRO A 57 12.90 6.19 -0.22
CA PRO A 57 12.58 6.37 1.20
C PRO A 57 12.18 5.09 1.95
N LEU A 58 11.76 4.03 1.25
CA LEU A 58 11.41 2.73 1.81
C LEU A 58 12.55 1.71 1.74
N ALA A 59 13.69 2.03 1.10
CA ALA A 59 14.86 1.17 1.14
C ALA A 59 15.50 1.22 2.54
N PRO A 60 15.88 0.07 3.14
CA PRO A 60 16.38 0.03 4.52
C PRO A 60 17.76 0.67 4.75
N HIS A 61 18.44 1.17 3.71
CA HIS A 61 19.75 1.81 3.84
C HIS A 61 19.91 3.10 3.01
N ASP A 62 20.59 4.07 3.62
CA ASP A 62 21.01 5.33 3.04
C ASP A 62 22.22 5.06 2.12
N HIS A 63 22.02 5.30 0.82
CA HIS A 63 23.03 5.44 -0.24
C HIS A 63 24.22 4.43 -0.29
N GLY A 64 24.20 3.53 -1.28
CA GLY A 64 25.45 3.26 -2.01
C GLY A 64 25.84 1.82 -2.36
N HIS A 65 25.00 0.80 -2.22
CA HIS A 65 25.37 -0.54 -2.67
C HIS A 65 24.25 -1.30 -3.40
N VAL A 66 24.67 -1.89 -4.52
CA VAL A 66 24.02 -2.90 -5.34
C VAL A 66 23.64 -4.08 -4.45
N ASP A 67 22.45 -4.65 -4.66
CA ASP A 67 21.79 -5.72 -3.88
C ASP A 67 20.98 -5.24 -2.66
N VAL A 68 19.87 -4.56 -2.93
CA VAL A 68 18.73 -4.52 -2.01
C VAL A 68 17.89 -5.75 -2.32
N ASP A 69 17.76 -6.67 -1.37
CA ASP A 69 16.93 -7.86 -1.53
C ASP A 69 15.47 -7.40 -1.73
N PRO A 70 14.65 -7.97 -2.62
CA PRO A 70 13.20 -7.76 -2.62
C PRO A 70 12.59 -7.79 -1.21
N ASP A 71 13.09 -8.65 -0.33
CA ASP A 71 12.65 -8.77 1.07
C ASP A 71 12.86 -7.49 1.90
N ASP A 72 13.72 -6.56 1.46
CA ASP A 72 14.13 -5.38 2.22
C ASP A 72 13.09 -4.23 2.22
N ILE A 73 12.42 -3.99 1.09
CA ILE A 73 11.32 -3.00 1.02
C ILE A 73 10.07 -3.57 1.68
N GLU A 74 9.74 -4.83 1.39
CA GLU A 74 8.64 -5.51 2.05
C GLU A 74 8.84 -5.51 3.57
N THR A 75 10.04 -5.82 4.06
CA THR A 75 10.39 -5.73 5.48
C THR A 75 10.22 -4.32 6.03
N THR A 76 10.55 -3.29 5.24
CA THR A 76 10.38 -1.89 5.66
C THR A 76 8.91 -1.49 5.74
N LEU A 77 8.07 -1.93 4.80
CA LEU A 77 6.62 -1.76 4.87
C LEU A 77 6.01 -2.52 6.05
N ARG A 78 6.48 -3.74 6.34
CA ARG A 78 6.05 -4.51 7.51
C ARG A 78 6.44 -3.81 8.81
N LYS A 79 7.64 -3.24 8.90
CA LYS A 79 8.07 -2.40 10.04
C LYS A 79 7.19 -1.16 10.19
N LEU A 80 6.84 -0.49 9.08
CA LEU A 80 5.93 0.65 9.07
C LEU A 80 4.54 0.24 9.60
N CYS A 81 4.01 -0.91 9.18
CA CYS A 81 2.75 -1.45 9.68
C CYS A 81 2.80 -1.80 11.17
N ALA A 82 3.92 -2.36 11.64
CA ALA A 82 4.12 -2.62 13.06
C ALA A 82 4.18 -1.32 13.89
N GLU A 83 4.83 -0.28 13.38
CA GLU A 83 4.86 1.05 14.00
C GLU A 83 3.46 1.70 14.01
N LEU A 84 2.67 1.57 12.94
CA LEU A 84 1.28 2.04 12.89
C LEU A 84 0.35 1.26 13.82
N SER A 85 0.54 -0.05 13.94
CA SER A 85 -0.25 -0.90 14.83
C SER A 85 0.07 -0.68 16.31
N ALA A 86 1.11 0.10 16.62
CA ALA A 86 1.35 0.58 17.98
C ALA A 86 0.40 1.73 18.36
N GLU A 87 -0.26 2.37 17.38
CA GLU A 87 -1.29 3.37 17.64
C GLU A 87 -2.57 2.70 18.16
N PRO A 88 -3.17 3.19 19.26
CA PRO A 88 -4.32 2.55 19.86
C PRO A 88 -5.49 2.43 18.89
N GLY A 89 -5.99 1.20 18.71
CA GLY A 89 -7.22 0.94 17.95
C GLY A 89 -7.02 0.66 16.46
N VAL A 90 -5.78 0.61 15.95
CA VAL A 90 -5.48 0.20 14.56
C VAL A 90 -4.67 -1.07 14.51
N THR A 91 -4.94 -1.87 13.49
CA THR A 91 -4.08 -2.93 13.02
C THR A 91 -3.81 -2.70 11.54
N ALA A 92 -2.57 -2.35 11.23
CA ALA A 92 -2.08 -2.14 9.87
C ALA A 92 -1.37 -3.38 9.35
N PHE A 93 -1.54 -3.69 8.07
CA PHE A 93 -0.95 -4.88 7.45
C PHE A 93 -0.67 -4.69 5.96
N ILE A 94 0.21 -5.53 5.41
CA ILE A 94 0.46 -5.68 3.97
C ILE A 94 -0.10 -7.02 3.46
N ALA A 95 -0.21 -7.19 2.14
CA ALA A 95 -0.89 -8.36 1.56
C ALA A 95 -0.20 -9.68 1.94
N SER A 96 1.14 -9.68 1.98
CA SER A 96 1.95 -10.85 2.34
C SER A 96 1.88 -11.24 3.82
N ASP A 97 1.25 -10.41 4.68
CA ASP A 97 0.98 -10.80 6.07
C ASP A 97 -0.25 -11.71 6.18
N VAL A 98 -1.09 -11.80 5.14
CA VAL A 98 -2.36 -12.54 5.19
C VAL A 98 -2.18 -13.97 4.66
N ALA A 99 -2.67 -14.96 5.41
CA ALA A 99 -2.54 -16.38 5.08
C ALA A 99 -3.53 -16.86 3.99
N ILE A 100 -3.68 -16.09 2.91
CA ILE A 100 -4.34 -16.53 1.68
C ILE A 100 -3.27 -16.54 0.58
N PRO A 101 -2.94 -17.72 0.01
CA PRO A 101 -1.88 -17.78 -0.99
C PRO A 101 -2.35 -17.22 -2.34
N THR A 102 -1.41 -16.66 -3.08
CA THR A 102 -1.61 -16.26 -4.47
C THR A 102 -1.64 -17.47 -5.40
N VAL A 103 -2.18 -17.29 -6.60
CA VAL A 103 -2.15 -18.34 -7.64
C VAL A 103 -0.70 -18.76 -7.96
N ARG A 104 0.24 -17.80 -7.98
CA ARG A 104 1.66 -18.08 -8.24
C ARG A 104 2.28 -18.91 -7.11
N GLU A 105 2.05 -18.53 -5.86
CA GLU A 105 2.59 -19.25 -4.70
C GLU A 105 2.16 -20.72 -4.67
N VAL A 106 0.90 -21.02 -5.01
CA VAL A 106 0.43 -22.41 -5.11
C VAL A 106 1.04 -23.14 -6.30
N GLN A 107 1.13 -22.49 -7.47
CA GLN A 107 1.56 -23.15 -8.71
C GLN A 107 3.08 -23.34 -8.83
N GLU A 108 3.85 -22.39 -8.31
CA GLU A 108 5.29 -22.29 -8.55
C GLU A 108 6.11 -22.48 -7.27
N GLU A 109 5.56 -22.11 -6.11
CA GLU A 109 6.30 -22.06 -4.83
C GLU A 109 5.85 -23.16 -3.84
N GLY A 110 4.82 -23.92 -4.20
CA GLY A 110 4.35 -25.08 -3.45
C GLY A 110 3.50 -24.75 -2.22
N ALA A 111 2.93 -23.54 -2.15
CA ALA A 111 1.94 -23.21 -1.14
C ALA A 111 0.70 -24.13 -1.25
N ALA A 112 0.08 -24.41 -0.11
CA ALA A 112 -1.08 -25.30 -0.04
C ALA A 112 -2.37 -24.51 0.19
N GLY A 113 -3.48 -25.01 -0.37
CA GLY A 113 -4.81 -24.45 -0.17
C GLY A 113 -5.37 -23.74 -1.42
N PRO A 114 -6.61 -23.26 -1.33
CA PRO A 114 -7.22 -22.47 -2.38
C PRO A 114 -6.48 -21.12 -2.52
N ALA A 115 -6.15 -20.76 -3.75
CA ALA A 115 -5.48 -19.50 -4.05
C ALA A 115 -6.46 -18.41 -4.52
N LEU A 116 -6.05 -17.16 -4.41
CA LEU A 116 -6.69 -16.02 -5.07
C LEU A 116 -5.72 -15.33 -6.03
N PRO A 117 -6.19 -14.83 -7.19
CA PRO A 117 -5.42 -13.89 -7.99
C PRO A 117 -5.05 -12.65 -7.16
N VAL A 118 -3.87 -12.08 -7.39
CA VAL A 118 -3.36 -10.93 -6.60
C VAL A 118 -4.35 -9.76 -6.56
N ILE A 119 -4.95 -9.40 -7.70
CA ILE A 119 -5.94 -8.31 -7.74
C ILE A 119 -7.20 -8.64 -6.92
N ASP A 120 -7.67 -9.89 -6.97
CA ASP A 120 -8.83 -10.32 -6.19
C ASP A 120 -8.52 -10.34 -4.70
N GLN A 121 -7.28 -10.69 -4.30
CA GLN A 121 -6.81 -10.55 -2.92
C GLN A 121 -6.82 -9.10 -2.47
N SER A 122 -6.21 -8.19 -3.23
CA SER A 122 -6.14 -6.78 -2.85
C SER A 122 -7.53 -6.16 -2.73
N VAL A 123 -8.47 -6.52 -3.60
CA VAL A 123 -9.88 -6.12 -3.48
C VAL A 123 -10.56 -6.75 -2.25
N ALA A 124 -10.35 -8.04 -1.99
CA ALA A 124 -10.91 -8.73 -0.83
C ALA A 124 -10.40 -8.13 0.50
N PHE A 125 -9.10 -7.85 0.58
CA PHE A 125 -8.46 -7.25 1.74
C PHE A 125 -8.90 -5.81 1.95
N ALA A 126 -9.00 -5.03 0.88
CA ALA A 126 -9.58 -3.69 0.94
C ALA A 126 -11.04 -3.72 1.40
N ALA A 127 -11.84 -4.70 0.95
CA ALA A 127 -13.25 -4.81 1.32
C ALA A 127 -13.46 -5.24 2.78
N ALA A 128 -12.49 -5.97 3.33
CA ALA A 128 -12.47 -6.37 4.73
C ALA A 128 -11.82 -5.32 5.66
N SER A 129 -11.26 -4.25 5.10
CA SER A 129 -10.56 -3.20 5.87
C SER A 129 -11.42 -1.95 6.05
N ASP A 130 -11.14 -1.18 7.10
CA ASP A 130 -11.79 0.11 7.34
C ASP A 130 -11.19 1.22 6.48
N ALA A 131 -9.92 1.08 6.07
CA ALA A 131 -9.22 2.03 5.22
C ALA A 131 -8.10 1.38 4.39
N CYS A 132 -7.69 2.07 3.32
CA CYS A 132 -6.61 1.67 2.43
C CYS A 132 -5.61 2.81 2.23
N ALA A 133 -4.32 2.51 2.33
CA ALA A 133 -3.25 3.46 2.05
C ALA A 133 -2.39 2.96 0.88
N PHE A 134 -2.30 3.72 -0.20
CA PHE A 134 -1.43 3.42 -1.33
C PHE A 134 -0.14 4.21 -1.21
N VAL A 135 1.01 3.56 -1.20
CA VAL A 135 2.32 4.20 -1.08
C VAL A 135 3.05 4.11 -2.42
N PHE A 136 3.42 5.27 -2.96
CA PHE A 136 4.19 5.40 -4.20
C PHE A 136 5.52 6.09 -3.93
N THR A 137 6.59 5.43 -4.32
CA THR A 137 7.94 6.00 -4.36
C THR A 137 8.47 6.01 -5.79
N LYS A 138 9.44 6.88 -6.05
CA LYS A 138 10.01 7.07 -7.39
C LYS A 138 10.88 5.90 -7.83
N ALA A 139 11.64 5.32 -6.92
CA ALA A 139 12.66 4.32 -7.22
C ALA A 139 12.15 2.87 -7.13
N ALA A 140 10.97 2.66 -6.56
CA ALA A 140 10.39 1.33 -6.43
C ALA A 140 9.52 0.90 -7.62
N LEU A 141 9.30 -0.41 -7.75
CA LEU A 141 8.41 -0.95 -8.77
C LEU A 141 6.95 -0.78 -8.34
N THR A 142 6.31 0.25 -8.89
CA THR A 142 4.94 0.66 -8.51
C THR A 142 3.85 0.08 -9.41
N THR A 143 4.16 -0.81 -10.36
CA THR A 143 3.17 -1.34 -11.31
C THR A 143 2.04 -2.12 -10.63
N GLY A 144 2.34 -2.88 -9.57
CA GLY A 144 1.33 -3.57 -8.75
C GLY A 144 0.39 -2.58 -8.06
N VAL A 145 0.96 -1.70 -7.23
CA VAL A 145 0.21 -0.67 -6.49
C VAL A 145 -0.59 0.24 -7.42
N GLY A 146 -0.05 0.58 -8.60
CA GLY A 146 -0.75 1.38 -9.60
C GLY A 146 -1.97 0.67 -10.19
N ALA A 147 -1.90 -0.65 -10.41
CA ALA A 147 -3.06 -1.44 -10.84
C ALA A 147 -4.12 -1.51 -9.73
N GLU A 148 -3.70 -1.69 -8.48
CA GLU A 148 -4.58 -1.75 -7.30
C GLU A 148 -5.27 -0.41 -7.04
N ALA A 149 -4.54 0.70 -7.14
CA ALA A 149 -5.07 2.05 -7.00
C ALA A 149 -6.15 2.37 -8.04
N GLY A 150 -6.18 1.70 -9.20
CA GLY A 150 -7.29 1.78 -10.14
C GLY A 150 -8.41 0.76 -9.87
N ALA A 151 -8.04 -0.49 -9.61
CA ALA A 151 -8.98 -1.60 -9.49
C ALA A 151 -9.86 -1.52 -8.24
N ILE A 152 -9.29 -1.12 -7.10
CA ILE A 152 -10.00 -1.07 -5.82
C ILE A 152 -11.07 0.03 -5.82
N PRO A 153 -10.76 1.29 -6.18
CA PRO A 153 -11.78 2.32 -6.33
C PRO A 153 -12.87 1.95 -7.33
N GLU A 154 -12.52 1.40 -8.49
CA GLU A 154 -13.51 0.96 -9.48
C GLU A 154 -14.41 -0.16 -8.92
N TYR A 155 -13.85 -1.14 -8.21
CA TYR A 155 -14.61 -2.25 -7.62
C TYR A 155 -15.65 -1.74 -6.62
N PHE A 156 -15.27 -0.78 -5.77
CA PHE A 156 -16.21 -0.17 -4.86
C PHE A 156 -17.18 0.80 -5.55
N GLY A 157 -16.90 1.18 -6.80
CA GLY A 157 -17.70 2.11 -7.59
C GLY A 157 -17.39 3.59 -7.34
N LEU A 158 -16.14 3.96 -7.01
CA LEU A 158 -15.75 5.29 -6.47
C LEU A 158 -16.00 6.45 -7.44
N ARG A 159 -16.24 6.14 -8.71
CA ARG A 159 -16.58 7.06 -9.79
C ARG A 159 -17.96 7.74 -9.74
N ARG A 160 -18.75 7.60 -8.67
CA ARG A 160 -20.12 8.14 -8.61
C ARG A 160 -20.45 8.72 -7.24
N ASP A 161 -21.20 9.82 -7.28
CA ASP A 161 -21.90 10.48 -6.15
C ASP A 161 -22.96 9.55 -5.51
N ASP A 162 -22.55 8.39 -5.00
CA ASP A 162 -23.42 7.48 -4.27
C ASP A 162 -23.18 7.62 -2.75
N PRO A 163 -24.09 8.30 -2.03
CA PRO A 163 -23.98 8.53 -0.59
C PRO A 163 -24.20 7.28 0.27
N ALA A 164 -24.52 6.11 -0.31
CA ALA A 164 -24.68 4.85 0.42
C ALA A 164 -23.38 4.03 0.56
N ARG A 165 -22.21 4.61 0.22
CA ARG A 165 -20.92 3.93 0.20
C ARG A 165 -20.38 3.58 1.60
N PRO A 166 -19.81 2.37 1.81
CA PRO A 166 -18.95 2.11 2.98
C PRO A 166 -17.74 3.07 3.00
N PRO A 167 -17.09 3.32 4.16
CA PRO A 167 -16.18 4.45 4.30
C PRO A 167 -15.08 4.41 3.25
N SER A 168 -15.11 5.46 2.44
CA SER A 168 -14.26 5.83 1.33
C SER A 168 -12.95 6.43 1.83
N LEU A 169 -12.16 5.64 2.56
CA LEU A 169 -10.86 6.07 3.05
C LEU A 169 -9.76 5.35 2.30
N CYS A 170 -9.70 5.63 1.01
CA CYS A 170 -8.48 5.41 0.25
C CYS A 170 -7.67 6.71 0.32
N ARG A 171 -6.37 6.59 0.61
CA ARG A 171 -5.45 7.73 0.50
C ARG A 171 -4.18 7.30 -0.21
N ILE A 172 -3.72 8.15 -1.12
CA ILE A 172 -2.44 7.99 -1.79
C ILE A 172 -1.39 8.77 -1.00
N PHE A 173 -0.25 8.14 -0.75
CA PHE A 173 0.95 8.72 -0.20
C PHE A 173 2.02 8.67 -1.28
N ALA A 174 2.44 9.82 -1.79
CA ALA A 174 3.38 9.91 -2.90
C ALA A 174 4.69 10.59 -2.50
N GLU A 175 5.83 10.02 -2.89
CA GLU A 175 7.14 10.60 -2.62
C GLU A 175 7.29 11.98 -3.28
N ALA A 176 7.83 12.92 -2.51
CA ALA A 176 8.16 14.28 -2.90
C ALA A 176 9.54 14.69 -2.37
N GLU A 177 10.04 15.81 -2.86
CA GLU A 177 11.29 16.43 -2.42
C GLU A 177 10.98 17.73 -1.69
N ARG A 178 11.69 18.00 -0.60
CA ARG A 178 11.59 19.30 0.07
C ARG A 178 12.40 20.32 -0.70
N VAL A 179 11.72 21.34 -1.22
CA VAL A 179 12.33 22.43 -1.97
C VAL A 179 12.12 23.75 -1.24
N GLU A 180 13.21 24.48 -1.01
CA GLU A 180 13.17 25.83 -0.44
C GLU A 180 13.07 26.85 -1.58
N SER A 181 11.98 27.61 -1.62
CA SER A 181 11.80 28.68 -2.62
C SER A 181 11.21 29.92 -1.97
N GLY A 182 11.87 31.06 -2.12
CA GLY A 182 11.39 32.33 -1.56
C GLY A 182 11.23 32.33 -0.03
N GLY A 183 12.03 31.54 0.71
CA GLY A 183 11.97 31.44 2.18
C GLY A 183 10.83 30.58 2.72
N ARG A 184 10.23 29.73 1.89
CA ARG A 184 9.21 28.76 2.27
C ARG A 184 9.61 27.37 1.75
N THR A 185 9.36 26.35 2.57
CA THR A 185 9.50 24.95 2.21
C THR A 185 8.26 24.46 1.47
N TYR A 186 8.46 23.82 0.31
CA TYR A 186 7.42 23.14 -0.46
C TYR A 186 7.78 21.66 -0.62
N LEU A 187 6.78 20.83 -0.91
CA LEU A 187 6.98 19.46 -1.37
C LEU A 187 6.72 19.42 -2.87
N GLU A 188 7.76 19.13 -3.66
CA GLU A 188 7.65 18.92 -5.10
C GLU A 188 7.59 17.41 -5.40
N PRO A 189 6.56 16.90 -6.10
CA PRO A 189 6.41 15.47 -6.35
C PRO A 189 7.62 14.85 -7.06
N ARG A 190 8.14 13.74 -6.52
CA ARG A 190 9.21 12.94 -7.13
C ARG A 190 8.65 11.77 -7.92
N PHE A 191 7.56 11.19 -7.44
CA PHE A 191 6.71 10.31 -8.20
C PHE A 191 5.65 11.15 -8.95
N SER A 192 5.40 10.81 -10.21
CA SER A 192 4.27 11.34 -10.98
C SER A 192 3.80 10.28 -11.97
N SER A 193 2.49 10.17 -12.09
CA SER A 193 1.83 9.33 -13.06
C SER A 193 0.50 9.99 -13.39
N ALA A 194 0.24 10.25 -14.67
CA ALA A 194 -0.97 10.96 -15.10
C ALA A 194 -2.26 10.34 -14.52
N SER A 195 -2.34 9.00 -14.45
CA SER A 195 -3.51 8.34 -13.89
C SER A 195 -3.59 8.42 -12.36
N ILE A 196 -2.45 8.46 -11.66
CA ILE A 196 -2.42 8.55 -10.19
C ILE A 196 -2.66 9.99 -9.74
N ASP A 197 -2.09 10.96 -10.46
CA ASP A 197 -2.21 12.39 -10.18
C ASP A 197 -3.67 12.88 -10.35
N GLU A 198 -4.49 12.14 -11.09
CA GLU A 198 -5.94 12.41 -11.32
C GLU A 198 -6.87 11.58 -10.42
N MET A 199 -6.35 10.79 -9.48
CA MET A 199 -7.18 9.90 -8.65
C MET A 199 -8.15 10.64 -7.72
N ASP A 200 -7.77 11.83 -7.24
CA ASP A 200 -8.64 12.70 -6.44
C ASP A 200 -9.84 13.13 -7.28
N GLU A 201 -9.61 13.63 -8.49
CA GLU A 201 -10.68 14.05 -9.41
C GLU A 201 -11.53 12.89 -9.94
N ALA A 202 -10.95 11.70 -10.10
CA ALA A 202 -11.63 10.56 -10.70
C ALA A 202 -12.43 9.70 -9.70
N TYR A 203 -11.99 9.64 -8.44
CA TYR A 203 -12.50 8.70 -7.44
C TYR A 203 -12.56 9.28 -6.01
N ASP A 204 -12.32 10.57 -5.80
CA ASP A 204 -12.21 11.21 -4.49
C ASP A 204 -11.17 10.51 -3.58
N VAL A 205 -10.02 10.14 -4.16
CA VAL A 205 -8.89 9.53 -3.44
C VAL A 205 -7.78 10.57 -3.27
N PRO A 206 -7.66 11.23 -2.09
CA PRO A 206 -6.72 12.33 -1.90
C PRO A 206 -5.26 11.88 -1.93
N ILE A 207 -4.38 12.79 -2.35
CA ILE A 207 -2.94 12.58 -2.43
C ILE A 207 -2.22 13.37 -1.32
N SER A 208 -1.42 12.69 -0.51
CA SER A 208 -0.57 13.26 0.53
C SER A 208 0.91 13.02 0.20
N HIS A 209 1.69 14.09 0.08
CA HIS A 209 3.10 13.98 -0.32
C HIS A 209 4.03 13.78 0.87
N PHE A 210 5.09 12.97 0.78
CA PHE A 210 6.08 12.79 1.85
C PHE A 210 7.51 12.83 1.31
N ALA A 211 8.45 13.34 2.09
CA ALA A 211 9.86 13.42 1.67
C ALA A 211 10.75 12.29 2.21
N ASP A 212 10.38 11.71 3.35
CA ASP A 212 11.13 10.65 4.00
C ASP A 212 10.21 9.68 4.75
N ARG A 213 10.75 8.53 5.16
CA ARG A 213 10.00 7.48 5.88
C ARG A 213 9.30 7.99 7.14
N ARG A 214 9.95 8.90 7.89
CA ARG A 214 9.41 9.43 9.15
C ARG A 214 8.21 10.33 8.87
N GLU A 215 8.28 11.15 7.82
CA GLU A 215 7.13 11.94 7.37
C GLU A 215 6.00 11.07 6.84
N LEU A 216 6.32 9.99 6.09
CA LEU A 216 5.31 9.00 5.67
C LEU A 216 4.57 8.42 6.88
N LEU A 217 5.31 7.93 7.89
CA LEU A 217 4.71 7.41 9.12
C LEU A 217 3.83 8.45 9.81
N THR A 218 4.33 9.68 9.97
CA THR A 218 3.56 10.77 10.59
C THR A 218 2.25 11.04 9.86
N LYS A 219 2.27 11.00 8.52
CA LYS A 219 1.08 11.22 7.70
C LYS A 219 0.11 10.04 7.73
N LEU A 220 0.62 8.81 7.81
CA LEU A 220 -0.21 7.62 7.98
C LEU A 220 -0.89 7.60 9.35
N ILE A 221 -0.18 7.97 10.42
CA ILE A 221 -0.77 8.16 11.76
C ILE A 221 -1.86 9.23 11.70
N GLY A 222 -1.58 10.40 11.12
CA GLY A 222 -2.58 11.46 10.99
C GLY A 222 -3.81 11.05 10.16
N PHE A 223 -3.64 10.21 9.13
CA PHE A 223 -4.75 9.63 8.38
C PHE A 223 -5.60 8.69 9.24
N VAL A 224 -4.96 7.82 10.01
CA VAL A 224 -5.62 6.93 10.95
C VAL A 224 -6.40 7.72 12.01
N GLU A 225 -5.74 8.66 12.68
CA GLU A 225 -6.32 9.42 13.79
C GLU A 225 -7.44 10.35 13.35
N GLY A 226 -7.27 11.04 12.23
CA GLY A 226 -8.20 12.08 11.77
C GLY A 226 -9.32 11.58 10.87
N ASP A 227 -9.10 10.53 10.07
CA ASP A 227 -10.09 10.09 9.09
C ASP A 227 -10.66 8.71 9.46
N VAL A 228 -9.82 7.75 9.85
CA VAL A 228 -10.28 6.37 10.13
C VAL A 228 -11.02 6.28 11.45
N PHE A 229 -10.56 6.98 12.50
CA PHE A 229 -11.23 6.98 13.79
C PHE A 229 -12.37 7.98 13.92
N GLU A 230 -12.36 9.11 13.21
CA GLU A 230 -13.41 10.14 13.33
C GLU A 230 -14.67 9.85 12.49
N LEU A 231 -14.63 8.89 11.55
CA LEU A 231 -15.78 8.52 10.71
C LEU A 231 -16.76 7.50 11.35
N ALA A 232 -16.92 7.54 12.68
CA ALA A 232 -17.88 6.71 13.42
C ALA A 232 -19.31 7.30 13.47
#